data_AF-A0AAV6TNP0-F1
#
_entry.id   AF-A0AAV6TNP0-F1
#
_cell.length_a   1.000
_cell.length_b   1.000
_cell.length_c   1.000
_cell.angle_alpha   90.00
_cell.angle_beta   90.00
_cell.angle_gamma   90.00
#
_symmetry.space_group_name_H-M   'P 1'
#
loop_
_entity.id
_entity.type
_entity.pdbx_description
1 polymer ?
#
loop_
_entity_poly.entity_id
_entity_poly.type
_entity_poly.pdbx_seq_one_letter_code
_entity_poly.pdbx_strand_id
1 'polypeptide(L)'
;MPKCGFIILQQPLNPYHKTLADDLFEDIRNQYKVIQPEINLILDSDYLEVKGFWTIHPLFKLIAEKKEVDWVVFLEDHTRIDLGKLLQVLQYYDSSRDVFAGYALEDINPTIIHHFASTGRESILQYPHFSAGFFISTTLANKLTQRCGDCIFSIDPKYEVRPYA
;
A
#
# COMPACT_ATOMS: atom_id res chain seq x y z
N MET A 1 6.17 0.99 -20.17
CA MET A 1 6.65 1.08 -18.77
C MET A 1 5.49 0.81 -17.84
N PRO A 2 5.70 0.21 -16.65
CA PRO A 2 4.61 -0.05 -15.71
C PRO A 2 3.96 1.27 -15.27
N LYS A 3 2.63 1.35 -15.34
CA LYS A 3 1.88 2.49 -14.80
C LYS A 3 1.65 2.25 -13.32
N CYS A 4 2.15 3.12 -12.45
CA CYS A 4 1.99 2.97 -11.01
C CYS A 4 1.34 4.21 -10.36
N GLY A 5 0.40 3.94 -9.45
CA GLY A 5 -0.08 4.89 -8.46
C GLY A 5 0.70 4.74 -7.16
N PHE A 6 0.72 5.81 -6.37
CA PHE A 6 1.41 5.83 -5.07
C PHE A 6 0.43 6.26 -4.00
N ILE A 7 0.45 5.56 -2.87
CA ILE A 7 -0.32 5.87 -1.68
C ILE A 7 0.66 6.12 -0.55
N ILE A 8 0.62 7.32 0.00
CA ILE A 8 1.42 7.70 1.16
C ILE A 8 0.52 7.64 2.38
N LEU A 9 0.77 6.67 3.24
CA LEU A 9 0.13 6.50 4.54
C LEU A 9 0.69 7.56 5.50
N GLN A 10 -0.17 8.48 5.95
CA GLN A 10 0.20 9.60 6.81
C GLN A 10 -0.88 9.93 7.85
N GLN A 11 -0.53 10.78 8.81
CA GLN A 11 -1.48 11.42 9.73
C GLN A 11 -1.71 12.88 9.31
N PRO A 12 -2.74 13.20 8.49
CA PRO A 12 -2.87 14.51 7.85
C PRO A 12 -3.11 15.67 8.83
N LEU A 13 -3.69 15.38 10.00
CA LEU A 13 -3.94 16.39 11.05
C LEU A 13 -2.67 16.73 11.86
N ASN A 14 -1.59 15.96 11.70
CA ASN A 14 -0.32 16.24 12.36
C ASN A 14 0.61 16.96 11.36
N PRO A 15 0.99 18.23 11.62
CA PRO A 15 1.82 19.01 10.70
C PRO A 15 3.15 18.34 10.35
N TYR A 16 3.77 17.63 11.31
CA TYR A 16 5.05 16.96 11.08
C TYR A 16 4.92 15.85 10.04
N HIS A 17 3.93 14.97 10.20
CA HIS A 17 3.68 13.86 9.28
C HIS A 17 3.23 14.37 7.90
N LYS A 18 2.44 15.44 7.87
CA LYS A 18 2.07 16.09 6.62
C LYS A 18 3.28 16.61 5.86
N THR A 19 4.20 17.31 6.53
CA THR A 19 5.45 17.78 5.89
C THR A 19 6.26 16.63 5.32
N LEU A 20 6.42 15.51 6.06
CA LEU A 20 7.15 14.35 5.56
C LEU A 20 6.52 13.74 4.32
N ALA A 21 5.18 13.64 4.29
CA ALA A 21 4.44 13.13 3.15
C ALA A 21 4.54 14.06 1.93
N ASP A 22 4.41 15.37 2.13
CA ASP A 22 4.57 16.39 1.08
C ASP A 22 5.99 16.34 0.49
N ASP A 23 7.02 16.19 1.33
CA ASP A 23 8.42 16.05 0.91
C ASP A 23 8.65 14.77 0.08
N LEU A 24 8.09 13.63 0.53
CA LEU A 24 8.16 12.36 -0.21
C LEU A 24 7.48 12.49 -1.57
N PHE A 25 6.31 13.11 -1.59
CA PHE A 25 5.53 13.33 -2.79
C PHE A 25 6.31 14.18 -3.81
N GLU A 26 6.91 15.28 -3.37
CA GLU A 26 7.72 16.14 -4.24
C GLU A 26 8.99 15.44 -4.72
N ASP A 27 9.63 14.62 -3.87
CA ASP A 27 10.78 13.81 -4.28
C ASP A 27 10.42 12.83 -5.42
N ILE A 28 9.34 12.04 -5.26
CA ILE A 28 8.84 11.12 -6.29
C ILE A 28 8.51 11.86 -7.58
N ARG A 29 7.83 13.01 -7.48
CA ARG A 29 7.48 13.86 -8.63
C ARG A 29 8.73 14.39 -9.34
N ASN A 30 9.77 14.76 -8.60
CA ASN A 30 11.01 15.26 -9.19
C ASN A 30 11.80 14.13 -9.87
N GLN A 31 11.87 12.95 -9.27
CA GLN A 31 12.44 11.76 -9.93
C GLN A 31 11.68 11.42 -11.22
N TYR A 32 10.35 11.55 -11.21
CA TYR A 32 9.51 11.29 -12.38
C TYR A 32 9.82 12.23 -13.57
N LYS A 33 9.98 13.54 -13.31
CA LYS A 33 10.34 14.52 -14.36
C LYS A 33 11.63 14.15 -15.10
N VAL A 34 12.56 13.48 -14.41
CA VAL A 34 13.84 13.04 -15.00
C VAL A 34 13.67 11.78 -15.84
N ILE A 35 12.78 10.85 -15.45
CA ILE A 35 12.63 9.53 -16.08
C ILE A 35 11.78 9.57 -17.38
N GLN A 36 11.02 10.65 -17.63
CA GLN A 36 10.14 10.89 -18.79
C GLN A 36 8.86 10.02 -18.83
N PRO A 37 7.72 10.55 -19.31
CA PRO A 37 6.45 10.42 -18.58
C PRO A 37 5.38 9.59 -19.31
N GLU A 38 5.12 8.37 -18.84
CA GLU A 38 3.84 7.67 -19.07
C GLU A 38 3.30 7.00 -17.79
N ILE A 39 3.69 7.51 -16.62
CA ILE A 39 3.14 7.05 -15.34
C ILE A 39 1.95 7.93 -15.00
N ASN A 40 0.77 7.31 -14.98
CA ASN A 40 -0.42 7.92 -14.39
C ASN A 40 -0.23 7.92 -12.88
N LEU A 41 0.34 9.03 -12.39
CA LEU A 41 0.59 9.26 -10.99
C LEU A 41 -0.74 9.57 -10.29
N ILE A 42 -1.36 8.56 -9.73
CA ILE A 42 -2.52 8.72 -8.87
C ILE A 42 -1.98 8.77 -7.46
N LEU A 43 -1.79 9.98 -6.97
CA LEU A 43 -1.41 10.28 -5.60
C LEU A 43 -2.59 10.95 -4.93
N ASP A 44 -3.08 10.36 -3.84
CA ASP A 44 -3.92 11.14 -2.95
C ASP A 44 -3.87 10.64 -1.51
N SER A 45 -3.19 11.40 -0.65
CA SER A 45 -3.20 11.24 0.81
C SER A 45 -4.02 12.31 1.52
N ASP A 46 -4.47 13.34 0.80
CA ASP A 46 -5.17 14.51 1.37
C ASP A 46 -6.70 14.40 1.18
N TYR A 47 -7.20 13.63 0.20
CA TYR A 47 -8.63 13.50 -0.10
C TYR A 47 -9.31 12.28 0.50
N LEU A 48 -8.58 11.45 1.23
CA LEU A 48 -9.20 10.36 1.94
C LEU A 48 -9.75 10.89 3.26
N GLU A 49 -10.83 11.68 3.19
CA GLU A 49 -11.83 11.82 4.27
C GLU A 49 -12.53 10.48 4.55
N VAL A 50 -11.80 9.38 4.42
CA VAL A 50 -12.27 8.05 4.68
C VAL A 50 -12.15 7.84 6.18
N LYS A 51 -13.30 7.75 6.85
CA LYS A 51 -13.36 7.22 8.20
C LYS A 51 -12.62 5.88 8.23
N GLY A 52 -11.61 5.78 9.10
CA GLY A 52 -10.71 4.61 9.11
C GLY A 52 -9.44 4.76 8.28
N PHE A 53 -8.90 5.98 8.08
CA PHE A 53 -7.62 6.21 7.39
C PHE A 53 -6.41 5.44 7.98
N TRP A 54 -6.55 4.90 9.20
CA TRP A 54 -5.62 3.96 9.81
C TRP A 54 -5.74 2.52 9.27
N THR A 55 -6.54 2.30 8.21
CA THR A 55 -6.84 1.01 7.58
C THR A 55 -6.53 1.09 6.09
N ILE A 56 -6.15 -0.02 5.45
CA ILE A 56 -5.82 -0.05 4.01
C ILE A 56 -7.05 -0.42 3.18
N HIS A 57 -7.99 -1.16 3.75
CA HIS A 57 -9.13 -1.68 3.02
C HIS A 57 -9.94 -0.62 2.25
N PRO A 58 -10.27 0.55 2.84
CA PRO A 58 -10.99 1.58 2.11
C PRO A 58 -10.21 2.17 0.93
N LEU A 59 -8.87 2.07 0.97
CA LEU A 59 -7.99 2.50 -0.11
C LEU A 59 -8.16 1.61 -1.35
N PHE A 60 -8.45 0.32 -1.18
CA PHE A 60 -8.69 -0.57 -2.32
C PHE A 60 -9.88 -0.12 -3.16
N LYS A 61 -10.93 0.42 -2.53
CA LYS A 61 -12.08 0.95 -3.26
C LYS A 61 -11.68 2.14 -4.13
N LEU A 62 -10.91 3.08 -3.56
CA LEU A 62 -10.38 4.21 -4.31
C LEU A 62 -9.51 3.73 -5.48
N ILE A 63 -8.62 2.76 -5.23
CA ILE A 63 -7.73 2.19 -6.25
C ILE A 63 -8.53 1.54 -7.39
N ALA A 64 -9.56 0.76 -7.06
CA ALA A 64 -10.36 0.04 -8.05
C ALA A 64 -11.14 0.97 -8.99
N GLU A 65 -11.53 2.15 -8.50
CA GLU A 65 -12.17 3.18 -9.32
C GLU A 65 -11.19 3.81 -10.33
N LYS A 66 -9.88 3.68 -10.10
CA LYS A 66 -8.81 4.28 -10.89
C LYS A 66 -8.21 3.26 -11.87
N LYS A 67 -8.88 3.04 -12.99
CA LYS A 67 -8.55 2.05 -14.03
C LYS A 67 -7.27 2.33 -14.85
N GLU A 68 -6.48 3.33 -14.48
CA GLU A 68 -5.41 3.88 -15.31
C GLU A 68 -4.00 3.43 -14.89
N VAL A 69 -3.89 2.62 -13.83
CA VAL A 69 -2.62 2.12 -13.27
C VAL A 69 -2.59 0.59 -13.24
N ASP A 70 -1.41 0.03 -13.46
CA ASP A 70 -1.11 -1.41 -13.39
C ASP A 70 -0.75 -1.84 -11.95
N TRP A 71 -0.13 -0.93 -11.21
CA TRP A 71 0.43 -1.15 -9.88
C TRP A 71 0.01 -0.06 -8.90
N VAL A 72 -0.13 -0.42 -7.64
CA VAL A 72 -0.23 0.55 -6.54
C VAL A 72 0.86 0.27 -5.53
N VAL A 73 1.63 1.30 -5.22
CA VAL A 73 2.74 1.27 -4.27
C VAL A 73 2.31 2.00 -3.01
N PHE A 74 2.43 1.34 -1.87
CA PHE A 74 2.13 1.87 -0.55
C PHE A 74 3.43 2.22 0.16
N LEU A 75 3.48 3.44 0.69
CA LEU A 75 4.63 4.00 1.40
C LEU A 75 4.14 4.67 2.68
N GLU A 76 4.93 4.66 3.75
CA GLU A 76 4.72 5.58 4.87
C GLU A 76 5.38 6.94 4.56
N ASP A 77 4.91 8.01 5.18
CA ASP A 77 5.40 9.40 5.01
C ASP A 77 6.93 9.59 5.08
N HIS A 78 7.61 8.81 5.91
CA HIS A 78 9.07 8.83 6.09
C HIS A 78 9.83 7.84 5.20
N THR A 79 9.12 7.07 4.36
CA THR A 79 9.76 6.16 3.40
C THR A 79 10.49 6.98 2.32
N ARG A 80 11.61 6.47 1.80
CA ARG A 80 12.32 7.09 0.67
C ARG A 80 12.63 6.02 -0.37
N ILE A 81 12.42 6.35 -1.64
CA ILE A 81 12.54 5.40 -2.74
C ILE A 81 13.43 5.92 -3.85
N ASP A 82 14.03 4.98 -4.59
CA ASP A 82 14.64 5.21 -5.89
C ASP A 82 13.63 4.75 -6.94
N LEU A 83 12.95 5.71 -7.59
CA LEU A 83 11.88 5.45 -8.54
C LEU A 83 12.37 4.63 -9.73
N GLY A 84 13.60 4.87 -10.19
CA GLY A 84 14.20 4.14 -11.30
C GLY A 84 14.34 2.65 -10.98
N LYS A 85 14.83 2.32 -9.79
CA LYS A 85 14.94 0.92 -9.33
C LYS A 85 13.58 0.29 -9.08
N LEU A 86 12.65 1.03 -8.48
CA LEU A 86 11.29 0.53 -8.27
C LEU A 86 10.64 0.13 -9.59
N LEU A 87 10.72 0.97 -10.62
CA LEU A 87 10.17 0.68 -11.95
C LEU A 87 10.85 -0.51 -12.63
N GLN A 88 12.14 -0.76 -12.37
CA GLN A 88 12.82 -1.97 -12.82
C GLN A 88 12.28 -3.21 -12.11
N VAL A 89 12.06 -3.12 -10.78
CA VAL A 89 11.49 -4.21 -10.00
C VAL A 89 10.08 -4.58 -10.48
N LEU A 90 9.23 -3.59 -10.72
CA LEU A 90 7.85 -3.82 -11.18
C LEU A 90 7.78 -4.54 -12.53
N GLN A 91 8.79 -4.41 -13.40
CA GLN A 91 8.83 -5.09 -14.69
C GLN A 91 9.02 -6.61 -14.59
N TYR A 92 9.50 -7.12 -13.45
CA TYR A 92 9.63 -8.56 -13.23
C TYR A 92 8.32 -9.26 -12.89
N TYR A 93 7.26 -8.49 -12.61
CA TYR A 93 5.96 -9.02 -12.22
C TYR A 93 4.92 -8.81 -13.33
N ASP A 94 3.95 -9.72 -13.39
CA ASP A 94 2.82 -9.67 -14.31
C ASP A 94 1.63 -9.00 -13.62
N SER A 95 1.30 -7.76 -14.02
CA SER A 95 0.21 -6.97 -13.42
C SER A 95 -1.19 -7.56 -13.66
N SER A 96 -1.33 -8.50 -14.60
CA SER A 96 -2.58 -9.22 -14.85
C SER A 96 -2.88 -10.34 -13.84
N ARG A 97 -1.91 -10.66 -12.97
CA ARG A 97 -2.04 -11.66 -11.90
C ARG A 97 -2.27 -11.00 -10.55
N ASP A 98 -2.74 -11.80 -9.59
CA ASP A 98 -2.81 -11.43 -8.18
C ASP A 98 -1.39 -11.33 -7.60
N VAL A 99 -0.79 -10.14 -7.66
CA VAL A 99 0.55 -9.88 -7.10
C VAL A 99 0.44 -8.98 -5.88
N PHE A 100 1.09 -9.40 -4.80
CA PHE A 100 1.43 -8.65 -3.60
C PHE A 100 2.91 -8.87 -3.34
N ALA A 101 3.69 -7.81 -3.16
CA ALA A 101 5.13 -7.94 -2.91
C ALA A 101 5.64 -6.82 -2.01
N GLY A 102 6.53 -7.19 -1.09
CA GLY A 102 7.17 -6.31 -0.13
C GLY A 102 8.14 -7.11 0.75
N TYR A 103 8.69 -6.48 1.78
CA TYR A 103 9.50 -7.19 2.77
C TYR A 103 8.58 -7.83 3.81
N ALA A 104 8.54 -9.16 3.87
CA ALA A 104 7.71 -9.89 4.84
C ALA A 104 8.36 -9.87 6.24
N LEU A 105 7.55 -9.54 7.24
CA LEU A 105 7.84 -9.70 8.67
C LEU A 105 7.04 -10.86 9.22
N GLU A 106 7.59 -11.47 10.26
CA GLU A 106 7.02 -12.59 10.98
C GLU A 106 7.25 -12.36 12.47
N ASP A 107 6.20 -12.57 13.26
CA ASP A 107 6.33 -12.56 14.72
C ASP A 107 6.80 -13.94 15.20
N ILE A 108 7.86 -13.96 16.03
CA ILE A 108 8.35 -15.19 16.67
C ILE A 108 7.28 -15.82 17.59
N ASN A 109 6.41 -14.99 18.19
CA ASN A 109 5.30 -15.42 19.03
C ASN A 109 4.05 -14.57 18.73
N PRO A 110 2.82 -15.12 18.87
CA PRO A 110 1.60 -14.35 18.68
C PRO A 110 1.53 -13.11 19.59
N THR A 111 1.29 -11.92 19.02
CA THR A 111 1.05 -10.68 19.76
C THR A 111 -0.46 -10.45 19.96
N ILE A 112 -0.85 -9.46 20.77
CA ILE A 112 -2.26 -9.20 21.14
C ILE A 112 -3.18 -9.10 19.90
N ILE A 113 -2.66 -8.60 18.78
CA ILE A 113 -3.40 -8.43 17.53
C ILE A 113 -3.70 -9.79 16.87
N HIS A 114 -2.81 -10.77 17.03
CA HIS A 114 -2.99 -12.16 16.56
C HIS A 114 -4.05 -12.93 17.34
N HIS A 115 -4.23 -12.61 18.62
CA HIS A 115 -5.18 -13.28 19.50
C HIS A 115 -6.65 -13.08 19.07
N PHE A 116 -6.97 -11.96 18.42
CA PHE A 116 -8.32 -11.66 17.94
C PHE A 116 -8.61 -12.20 16.54
N ALA A 117 -7.59 -12.54 15.75
CA ALA A 117 -7.74 -12.94 14.35
C ALA A 117 -7.67 -14.46 14.11
N SER A 118 -7.26 -15.27 15.09
CA SER A 118 -7.10 -16.73 14.91
C SER A 118 -7.33 -17.50 16.21
N THR A 119 -8.35 -18.36 16.21
CA THR A 119 -8.68 -19.30 17.30
C THR A 119 -8.05 -20.69 17.11
N GLY A 120 -7.09 -20.84 16.19
CA GLY A 120 -6.46 -22.11 15.83
C GLY A 120 -4.93 -22.07 15.90
N ARG A 121 -4.32 -23.23 16.20
CA ARG A 121 -2.86 -23.44 16.26
C ARG A 121 -2.19 -23.19 14.91
N GLU A 122 -1.06 -22.49 15.00
CA GLU A 122 0.14 -22.68 14.15
C GLU A 122 -0.04 -22.49 12.64
N SER A 123 -0.12 -21.23 12.22
CA SER A 123 0.53 -20.83 10.97
C SER A 123 1.35 -19.59 11.27
N ILE A 124 2.64 -19.66 10.99
CA ILE A 124 3.51 -18.49 10.88
C ILE A 124 2.76 -17.43 10.06
N LEU A 125 2.48 -16.28 10.66
CA LEU A 125 1.74 -15.19 10.01
C LEU A 125 2.73 -14.17 9.48
N GLN A 126 2.74 -14.00 8.17
CA GLN A 126 3.53 -12.98 7.50
C GLN A 126 2.70 -11.74 7.22
N TYR A 127 3.33 -10.58 7.37
CA TYR A 127 2.76 -9.27 7.06
C TYR A 127 3.84 -8.34 6.49
N PRO A 128 3.49 -7.37 5.64
CA PRO A 128 4.47 -6.47 5.05
C PRO A 128 5.09 -5.52 6.07
N HIS A 129 6.38 -5.25 5.92
CA HIS A 129 7.06 -4.14 6.57
C HIS A 129 6.69 -2.82 5.88
N PHE A 130 5.66 -2.14 6.38
CA PHE A 130 5.18 -0.89 5.78
C PHE A 130 6.24 0.19 5.61
N SER A 131 7.15 0.35 6.56
CA SER A 131 8.20 1.37 6.48
C SER A 131 9.23 1.09 5.36
N ALA A 132 9.27 -0.14 4.83
CA ALA A 132 10.05 -0.48 3.63
C ALA A 132 9.26 -0.28 2.32
N GLY A 133 7.96 0.00 2.43
CA GLY A 133 7.02 0.01 1.31
C GLY A 133 6.67 -1.39 0.79
N PHE A 134 5.54 -1.47 0.09
CA PHE A 134 5.10 -2.66 -0.62
C PHE A 134 4.25 -2.25 -1.83
N PHE A 135 4.01 -3.17 -2.75
CA PHE A 135 3.15 -2.91 -3.90
C PHE A 135 2.22 -4.08 -4.20
N ILE A 136 1.10 -3.76 -4.83
CA ILE A 136 0.13 -4.72 -5.31
C ILE A 136 -0.24 -4.42 -6.75
N SER A 137 -0.63 -5.47 -7.47
CA SER A 137 -1.29 -5.33 -8.77
C SER A 137 -2.69 -4.72 -8.62
N THR A 138 -3.12 -3.92 -9.60
CA THR A 138 -4.50 -3.43 -9.66
C THR A 138 -5.52 -4.59 -9.78
N THR A 139 -5.12 -5.71 -10.39
CA THR A 139 -5.92 -6.94 -10.44
C THR A 139 -6.24 -7.46 -9.04
N LEU A 140 -5.23 -7.56 -8.17
CA LEU A 140 -5.42 -7.92 -6.78
C LEU A 140 -6.29 -6.88 -6.06
N ALA A 141 -5.97 -5.58 -6.18
CA ALA A 141 -6.74 -4.51 -5.54
C ALA A 141 -8.24 -4.58 -5.87
N ASN A 142 -8.60 -4.79 -7.14
CA ASN A 142 -9.98 -4.98 -7.59
C ASN A 142 -10.65 -6.18 -6.90
N LYS A 143 -9.95 -7.30 -6.76
CA LYS A 143 -10.45 -8.50 -6.07
C LYS A 143 -10.67 -8.26 -4.58
N LEU A 144 -9.82 -7.43 -3.95
CA LEU A 144 -9.93 -7.08 -2.53
C LEU A 144 -11.18 -6.25 -2.24
N THR A 145 -11.56 -5.33 -3.13
CA THR A 145 -12.77 -4.52 -2.94
C THR A 145 -14.06 -5.33 -2.80
N GLN A 146 -14.16 -6.45 -3.53
CA GLN A 146 -15.36 -7.30 -3.52
C GLN A 146 -15.49 -8.15 -2.26
N ARG A 147 -14.39 -8.36 -1.51
CA ARG A 147 -14.37 -9.27 -0.36
C ARG A 147 -14.81 -8.65 0.95
N CYS A 148 -15.01 -7.33 1.00
CA CYS A 148 -15.48 -6.72 2.23
C CYS A 148 -16.44 -5.55 1.96
N GLY A 149 -17.73 -5.81 2.21
CA GLY A 149 -18.80 -4.81 2.19
C GLY A 149 -18.98 -4.06 3.51
N ASP A 150 -18.60 -4.66 4.66
CA ASP A 150 -18.85 -4.13 6.01
C ASP A 150 -17.65 -4.34 6.97
N CYS A 151 -16.42 -3.95 6.59
CA CYS A 151 -15.26 -3.99 7.50
C CYS A 151 -15.39 -2.87 8.55
N ILE A 152 -16.21 -3.11 9.57
CA ILE A 152 -16.53 -2.15 10.63
C ILE A 152 -15.41 -2.10 11.69
N PHE A 153 -14.46 -3.04 11.64
CA PHE A 153 -13.39 -3.16 12.62
C PHE A 153 -12.06 -3.52 11.96
N SER A 154 -11.11 -2.57 12.02
CA SER A 154 -9.70 -2.84 11.81
C SER A 154 -8.89 -2.14 12.89
N ILE A 155 -8.00 -2.91 13.51
CA ILE A 155 -7.08 -2.46 14.57
C ILE A 155 -5.67 -2.25 14.00
N ASP A 156 -5.28 -3.01 12.97
CA ASP A 156 -3.93 -2.96 12.43
C ASP A 156 -3.95 -3.17 10.90
N PRO A 157 -3.58 -2.13 10.13
CA PRO A 157 -3.57 -2.18 8.67
C PRO A 157 -2.62 -3.23 8.10
N LYS A 158 -1.54 -3.60 8.81
CA LYS A 158 -0.57 -4.61 8.36
C LYS A 158 -1.21 -5.99 8.26
N TYR A 159 -2.19 -6.28 9.11
CA TYR A 159 -2.90 -7.56 9.12
C TYR A 159 -4.10 -7.62 8.17
N GLU A 160 -4.59 -6.48 7.67
CA GLU A 160 -5.67 -6.47 6.67
C GLU A 160 -5.22 -7.10 5.35
N VAL A 161 -3.95 -6.92 4.99
CA VAL A 161 -3.38 -7.44 3.75
C VAL A 161 -2.74 -8.83 3.91
N ARG A 162 -2.75 -9.38 5.13
CA ARG A 162 -2.21 -10.70 5.50
C ARG A 162 -2.62 -11.85 4.58
N PRO A 163 -3.90 -12.00 4.12
CA PRO A 163 -4.26 -13.15 3.30
C PRO A 163 -3.57 -13.20 1.92
N TYR A 164 -2.74 -12.21 1.61
CA TYR A 164 -2.11 -11.99 0.32
C TYR A 164 -0.60 -11.76 0.41
N ALA A 165 -0.05 -11.61 1.62
CA ALA A 165 1.38 -11.39 1.87
C ALA A 165 2.18 -12.70 1.91
#